data_AF-A0A7C0W6G4-F1
#
_entry.id   AF-A0A7C0W6G4-F1
#
_cell.length_a   1.000
_cell.length_b   1.000
_cell.length_c   1.000
_cell.angle_alpha   90.00
_cell.angle_beta   90.00
_cell.angle_gamma   90.00
#
_symmetry.space_group_name_H-M   'P 1'
#
loop_
_entity.id
_entity.type
_entity.pdbx_description
1 polymer ?
#
loop_
_entity_poly.entity_id
_entity_poly.type
_entity_poly.pdbx_seq_one_letter_code
_entity_poly.pdbx_strand_id
1 'polypeptide(L)'
;MQNLNKNNPNCAAYLLDNDCGFYVQAYFHAALSLEIKRAEYSRKPFLLMIINVHNLFRNNGGKSILEKIAYLLPSCTRDTDIAGWYDYGSVMGVIFTETNVVNKDLIGEKIYNNLCNILDSEQIKKIEISYHAFPEEYDKPKLDPSWEFTLNSDWQARADYNLSLPAHNGNVNFVAEP
;
A
#
# COMPACT_ATOMS: atom_id res chain seq x y z
N MET A 1 -36.49 -13.60 -20.21
CA MET A 1 -36.13 -13.08 -18.88
C MET A 1 -34.94 -13.88 -18.35
N GLN A 2 -33.87 -13.16 -18.00
CA GLN A 2 -32.68 -13.50 -17.19
C GLN A 2 -32.15 -14.95 -17.17
N ASN A 3 -30.87 -15.08 -17.54
CA ASN A 3 -29.90 -15.78 -16.68
C ASN A 3 -28.50 -15.22 -16.94
N LEU A 4 -28.19 -14.07 -16.32
CA LEU A 4 -26.82 -13.61 -16.15
C LEU A 4 -26.19 -14.49 -15.08
N ASN A 5 -25.25 -15.33 -15.49
CA ASN A 5 -24.45 -16.19 -14.63
C ASN A 5 -23.72 -15.34 -13.56
N LYS A 6 -24.14 -15.48 -12.30
CA LYS A 6 -23.67 -14.71 -11.12
C LYS A 6 -22.39 -15.25 -10.48
N ASN A 7 -21.60 -16.08 -11.17
CA ASN A 7 -20.53 -16.85 -10.51
C ASN A 7 -19.11 -16.56 -11.04
N ASN A 8 -18.84 -15.41 -11.64
CA ASN A 8 -17.46 -14.97 -11.80
C ASN A 8 -17.15 -13.98 -10.68
N PRO A 9 -16.50 -14.38 -9.57
CA PRO A 9 -16.01 -13.40 -8.61
C PRO A 9 -15.09 -12.48 -9.39
N ASN A 10 -15.41 -11.19 -9.40
CA ASN A 10 -14.57 -10.17 -10.02
C ASN A 10 -13.15 -10.39 -9.47
N CYS A 11 -12.18 -10.79 -10.31
CA CYS A 11 -10.83 -11.14 -9.85
C CYS A 11 -10.19 -9.99 -9.05
N ALA A 12 -10.61 -8.75 -9.29
CA ALA A 12 -10.20 -7.57 -8.52
C ALA A 12 -10.60 -7.64 -7.03
N ALA A 13 -11.65 -8.38 -6.66
CA ALA A 13 -12.05 -8.56 -5.27
C ALA A 13 -10.98 -9.27 -4.43
N TYR A 14 -10.13 -10.11 -5.04
CA TYR A 14 -9.01 -10.75 -4.34
C TYR A 14 -7.81 -9.83 -4.12
N LEU A 15 -7.80 -8.66 -4.77
CA LEU A 15 -6.74 -7.66 -4.58
C LEU A 15 -7.01 -6.77 -3.38
N LEU A 16 -8.21 -6.81 -2.80
CA LEU A 16 -8.61 -5.99 -1.67
C LEU A 16 -8.71 -6.82 -0.40
N ASP A 17 -8.26 -6.23 0.69
CA ASP A 17 -8.54 -6.68 2.04
C ASP A 17 -10.02 -6.42 2.35
N ASN A 18 -10.74 -7.47 2.72
CA ASN A 18 -12.19 -7.41 2.95
C ASN A 18 -12.58 -6.62 4.21
N ASP A 19 -11.67 -6.45 5.17
CA ASP A 19 -11.95 -5.74 6.43
C ASP A 19 -11.77 -4.21 6.26
N CYS A 20 -10.90 -3.76 5.35
CA CYS A 20 -10.55 -2.34 5.23
C CYS A 20 -10.59 -1.75 3.82
N GLY A 21 -10.80 -2.55 2.78
CA GLY A 21 -10.85 -2.07 1.40
C GLY A 21 -9.50 -1.59 0.86
N PHE A 22 -8.40 -1.87 1.56
CA PHE A 22 -7.04 -1.62 1.09
C PHE A 22 -6.57 -2.69 0.13
N TYR A 23 -5.65 -2.34 -0.76
CA TYR A 23 -4.97 -3.37 -1.53
C TYR A 23 -4.16 -4.31 -0.62
N VAL A 24 -4.26 -5.61 -0.90
CA VAL A 24 -3.46 -6.63 -0.22
C VAL A 24 -1.97 -6.38 -0.46
N GLN A 25 -1.15 -6.82 0.51
CA GLN A 25 0.28 -6.50 0.56
C GLN A 25 1.03 -6.84 -0.73
N ALA A 26 0.76 -8.00 -1.32
CA ALA A 26 1.39 -8.43 -2.57
C ALA A 26 1.12 -7.46 -3.72
N TYR A 27 -0.12 -6.97 -3.86
CA TYR A 27 -0.46 -6.01 -4.91
C TYR A 27 0.16 -4.64 -4.62
N PHE A 28 0.07 -4.18 -3.36
CA PHE A 28 0.65 -2.90 -2.96
C PHE A 28 2.16 -2.85 -3.23
N HIS A 29 2.89 -3.92 -2.90
CA HIS A 29 4.32 -4.04 -3.20
C HIS A 29 4.60 -4.02 -4.70
N ALA A 30 3.83 -4.75 -5.50
CA ALA A 30 3.98 -4.75 -6.95
C ALA A 30 3.74 -3.35 -7.56
N ALA A 31 2.70 -2.64 -7.10
CA ALA A 31 2.41 -1.28 -7.51
C ALA A 31 3.52 -0.31 -7.10
N LEU A 32 4.01 -0.40 -5.86
CA LEU A 32 5.12 0.41 -5.37
C LEU A 32 6.40 0.19 -6.20
N SER A 33 6.76 -1.07 -6.48
CA SER A 33 7.91 -1.38 -7.34
C SER A 33 7.78 -0.77 -8.73
N LEU A 34 6.56 -0.75 -9.28
CA LEU A 34 6.32 -0.17 -10.59
C LEU A 34 6.47 1.35 -10.57
N GLU A 35 5.96 2.03 -9.54
CA GLU A 35 6.11 3.48 -9.40
C GLU A 35 7.56 3.90 -9.15
N ILE A 36 8.33 3.15 -8.35
CA ILE A 36 9.77 3.38 -8.16
C ILE A 36 10.49 3.35 -9.52
N LYS A 37 10.28 2.28 -10.31
CA LYS A 37 10.87 2.16 -11.66
C LYS A 37 10.43 3.33 -12.56
N ARG A 38 9.15 3.70 -12.55
CA ARG A 38 8.65 4.84 -13.33
C ARG A 38 9.34 6.14 -12.94
N ALA A 39 9.54 6.40 -11.65
CA ALA A 39 10.21 7.60 -11.17
C ALA A 39 11.69 7.64 -11.59
N GLU A 40 12.38 6.51 -11.54
CA GLU A 40 13.77 6.38 -11.99
C GLU A 40 13.92 6.66 -13.49
N TYR A 41 13.07 6.05 -14.32
CA TYR A 41 13.17 6.16 -15.78
C TYR A 41 12.59 7.46 -16.35
N SER A 42 11.45 7.92 -15.83
CA SER A 42 10.71 9.06 -16.39
C SER A 42 10.96 10.38 -15.65
N ARG A 43 11.66 10.35 -14.51
CA ARG A 43 11.86 11.48 -13.60
C ARG A 43 10.56 12.14 -13.11
N LYS A 44 9.41 11.48 -13.29
CA LYS A 44 8.15 11.92 -12.71
C LYS A 44 8.13 11.57 -11.22
N PRO A 45 8.02 12.56 -10.33
CA PRO A 45 8.05 12.26 -8.91
C PRO A 45 6.72 11.67 -8.42
N PHE A 46 6.82 10.87 -7.36
CA PHE A 46 5.68 10.44 -6.56
C PHE A 46 6.05 10.45 -5.08
N LEU A 47 5.04 10.38 -4.21
CA LEU A 47 5.21 10.37 -2.76
C LEU A 47 4.64 9.07 -2.19
N LEU A 48 5.44 8.34 -1.42
CA LEU A 48 4.99 7.24 -0.58
C LEU A 48 4.81 7.75 0.85
N MET A 49 3.63 7.57 1.41
CA MET A 49 3.39 7.73 2.85
C MET A 49 3.28 6.35 3.50
N ILE A 50 3.95 6.17 4.63
CA ILE A 50 3.87 4.97 5.46
C ILE A 50 3.24 5.35 6.80
N ILE A 51 2.25 4.57 7.24
CA ILE A 51 1.55 4.74 8.52
C ILE A 51 1.75 3.46 9.33
N ASN A 52 2.58 3.54 10.38
CA ASN A 52 2.81 2.44 11.31
C ASN A 52 1.82 2.54 12.49
N VAL A 53 1.02 1.50 12.65
CA VAL A 53 -0.02 1.38 13.68
C VAL A 53 0.24 0.21 14.64
N HIS A 54 1.42 -0.39 14.60
CA HIS A 54 1.79 -1.52 15.45
C HIS A 54 1.53 -1.24 16.95
N ASN A 55 1.89 -0.05 17.42
CA ASN A 55 1.73 0.36 18.81
C ASN A 55 0.27 0.60 19.22
N LEU A 56 -0.64 0.75 18.27
CA LEU A 56 -2.08 0.88 18.53
C LEU A 56 -2.76 -0.46 18.76
N PHE A 57 -2.30 -1.50 18.08
CA PHE A 57 -2.96 -2.81 18.06
C PHE A 57 -2.66 -3.67 19.28
N ARG A 58 -1.60 -3.33 20.03
CA ARG A 58 -1.15 -4.06 21.22
C ARG A 58 -2.14 -4.07 22.40
N ASN A 59 -3.18 -3.23 22.39
CA ASN A 59 -4.13 -3.05 23.52
C ASN A 59 -5.60 -3.41 23.19
N ASN A 60 -5.87 -4.44 22.37
CA ASN A 60 -7.22 -4.97 22.04
C ASN A 60 -8.20 -4.01 21.33
N GLY A 61 -7.85 -2.75 21.07
CA GLY A 61 -8.66 -1.77 20.33
C GLY A 61 -8.29 -1.61 18.85
N GLY A 62 -7.47 -2.50 18.31
CA GLY A 62 -6.82 -2.26 17.03
C GLY A 62 -7.72 -2.26 15.81
N LYS A 63 -8.69 -3.19 15.74
CA LYS A 63 -9.58 -3.31 14.58
C LYS A 63 -10.42 -2.05 14.35
N SER A 64 -10.95 -1.44 15.41
CA SER A 64 -11.78 -0.23 15.29
C SER A 64 -10.98 1.00 14.85
N ILE A 65 -9.70 1.08 15.18
CA ILE A 65 -8.82 2.18 14.73
C ILE A 65 -8.44 2.01 13.27
N LEU A 66 -8.18 0.78 12.85
CA LEU A 66 -7.91 0.44 11.46
C LEU A 66 -9.10 0.79 10.55
N GLU A 67 -10.31 0.43 10.96
CA GLU A 67 -11.55 0.80 10.25
C GLU A 67 -11.69 2.33 10.12
N LYS A 68 -11.38 3.09 11.18
CA LYS A 68 -11.40 4.56 11.12
C LYS A 68 -10.38 5.12 10.14
N ILE A 69 -9.15 4.62 10.14
CA ILE A 69 -8.10 5.06 9.20
C ILE A 69 -8.50 4.67 7.76
N ALA A 70 -9.02 3.47 7.56
CA ALA A 70 -9.51 3.01 6.26
C ALA A 70 -10.65 3.86 5.72
N TYR A 71 -11.59 4.27 6.58
CA TYR A 71 -12.66 5.19 6.20
C TYR A 71 -12.14 6.60 5.86
N LEU A 72 -11.05 7.01 6.51
CA LEU A 72 -10.48 8.35 6.37
C LEU A 72 -9.66 8.53 5.08
N LEU A 73 -8.84 7.54 4.73
CA LEU A 73 -7.88 7.64 3.63
C LEU A 73 -8.51 8.04 2.28
N PRO A 74 -9.68 7.50 1.86
CA PRO A 74 -10.34 7.92 0.62
C PRO A 74 -10.64 9.42 0.54
N SER A 75 -10.89 10.11 1.67
CA SER A 75 -11.09 11.56 1.68
C SER A 75 -9.78 12.35 1.53
N CYS A 76 -8.66 11.69 1.85
CA CYS A 76 -7.32 12.26 1.83
C CYS A 76 -6.61 12.03 0.50
N THR A 77 -7.00 11.01 -0.27
CA THR A 77 -6.38 10.56 -1.51
C THR A 77 -7.22 10.89 -2.76
N ARG A 78 -6.61 10.79 -3.95
CA ARG A 78 -7.30 10.80 -5.25
C ARG A 78 -7.64 9.36 -5.68
N ASP A 79 -8.55 9.21 -6.63
CA ASP A 79 -8.91 7.90 -7.20
C ASP A 79 -7.71 7.16 -7.84
N THR A 80 -6.69 7.90 -8.27
CA THR A 80 -5.46 7.35 -8.86
C THR A 80 -4.42 6.92 -7.81
N ASP A 81 -4.56 7.38 -6.58
CA ASP A 81 -3.64 7.04 -5.49
C ASP A 81 -3.95 5.62 -4.98
N ILE A 82 -2.90 4.92 -4.55
CA ILE A 82 -3.00 3.51 -4.18
C ILE A 82 -2.79 3.39 -2.68
N ALA A 83 -3.83 2.99 -1.94
CA ALA A 83 -3.74 2.66 -0.52
C ALA A 83 -3.72 1.13 -0.32
N GLY A 84 -2.75 0.63 0.42
CA GLY A 84 -2.55 -0.80 0.60
C GLY A 84 -1.77 -1.17 1.85
N TRP A 85 -1.71 -2.46 2.13
CA TRP A 85 -0.85 -3.00 3.17
C TRP A 85 0.62 -2.92 2.76
N TYR A 86 1.43 -2.22 3.54
CA TYR A 86 2.89 -2.30 3.40
C TYR A 86 3.42 -3.51 4.19
N ASP A 87 2.92 -3.69 5.41
CA ASP A 87 3.05 -4.91 6.21
C ASP A 87 1.68 -5.24 6.81
N TYR A 88 1.17 -6.43 6.49
CA TYR A 88 -0.20 -6.80 6.76
C TYR A 88 -0.52 -6.72 8.27
N GLY A 89 -1.57 -5.98 8.60
CA GLY A 89 -2.06 -5.85 9.97
C GLY A 89 -1.20 -4.97 10.88
N SER A 90 -0.19 -4.26 10.36
CA SER A 90 0.72 -3.44 11.19
C SER A 90 1.11 -2.11 10.53
N VAL A 91 1.30 -2.08 9.21
CA VAL A 91 1.80 -0.91 8.48
C VAL A 91 1.03 -0.71 7.19
N MET A 92 0.40 0.45 7.05
CA MET A 92 -0.30 0.86 5.82
C MET A 92 0.60 1.75 4.98
N GLY A 93 0.43 1.68 3.67
CA GLY A 93 1.09 2.56 2.72
C GLY A 93 0.10 3.25 1.80
N VAL A 94 0.40 4.49 1.42
CA VAL A 94 -0.32 5.24 0.39
C VAL A 94 0.68 5.75 -0.64
N ILE A 95 0.47 5.40 -1.90
CA ILE A 95 1.25 5.85 -3.04
C ILE A 95 0.47 6.99 -3.69
N PHE A 96 0.94 8.22 -3.51
CA PHE A 96 0.40 9.41 -4.17
C PHE A 96 1.03 9.52 -5.56
N THR A 97 0.29 9.04 -6.55
CA THR A 97 0.74 8.94 -7.94
C THR A 97 0.84 10.33 -8.57
N GLU A 98 1.83 10.51 -9.46
CA GLU A 98 1.99 11.73 -10.27
C GLU A 98 1.93 13.05 -9.46
N THR A 99 2.44 13.02 -8.23
CA THR A 99 2.37 14.14 -7.30
C THR A 99 3.67 14.92 -7.31
N ASN A 100 3.56 16.24 -7.51
CA ASN A 100 4.70 17.14 -7.28
C ASN A 100 5.06 17.09 -5.79
N VAL A 101 6.33 16.77 -5.48
CA VAL A 101 6.87 16.66 -4.10
C VAL A 101 6.56 17.89 -3.24
N VAL A 102 6.37 19.06 -3.87
CA VAL A 102 5.93 20.33 -3.27
C VAL A 102 4.66 20.19 -2.42
N ASN A 103 3.82 19.19 -2.67
CA ASN A 103 2.57 19.00 -1.94
C ASN A 103 2.72 18.13 -0.67
N LYS A 104 3.92 17.66 -0.32
CA LYS A 104 4.13 16.78 0.85
C LYS A 104 3.58 17.40 2.13
N ASP A 105 3.87 18.67 2.40
CA ASP A 105 3.47 19.32 3.65
C ASP A 105 1.94 19.51 3.71
N LEU A 106 1.32 19.84 2.59
CA LEU A 106 -0.15 19.96 2.48
C LEU A 106 -0.85 18.62 2.66
N ILE A 107 -0.30 17.55 2.07
CA ILE A 107 -0.80 16.18 2.26
C ILE A 107 -0.65 15.77 3.72
N GLY A 108 0.51 16.05 4.32
CA GLY A 108 0.80 15.73 5.71
C GLY A 108 -0.11 16.45 6.69
N GLU A 109 -0.32 17.75 6.49
CA GLU A 109 -1.25 18.54 7.30
C GLU A 109 -2.69 18.05 7.14
N LYS A 110 -3.14 17.79 5.90
CA LYS A 110 -4.48 17.26 5.63
C LYS A 110 -4.70 15.94 6.37
N ILE A 111 -3.75 15.01 6.30
CA ILE A 111 -3.87 13.69 6.93
C ILE A 111 -3.82 13.80 8.44
N TYR A 112 -2.89 14.59 8.97
CA TYR A 112 -2.79 14.81 10.41
C TYR A 112 -4.07 15.40 11.01
N ASN A 113 -4.63 16.45 10.38
CA ASN A 113 -5.88 17.07 10.82
C ASN A 113 -7.06 16.09 10.77
N ASN A 114 -7.10 15.26 9.73
CA ASN A 114 -8.12 14.23 9.59
C ASN A 114 -7.98 13.15 10.68
N LEU A 115 -6.77 12.68 10.98
CA LEU A 115 -6.52 11.74 12.07
C LEU A 115 -6.92 12.32 13.43
N CYS A 116 -6.64 13.60 13.70
CA CYS A 116 -7.08 14.33 14.89
C CYS A 116 -8.61 14.36 15.08
N ASN A 117 -9.38 14.25 14.00
CA ASN A 117 -10.85 14.24 14.07
C ASN A 117 -11.44 12.88 14.45
N ILE A 118 -10.69 11.78 14.24
CA ILE A 118 -11.19 10.41 14.43
C ILE A 118 -10.51 9.65 15.57
N LEU A 119 -9.33 10.12 16.01
CA LEU A 119 -8.51 9.51 17.05
C LEU A 119 -8.27 10.48 18.21
N ASP A 120 -8.17 9.94 19.42
CA ASP A 120 -7.75 10.73 20.57
C ASP A 120 -6.23 10.98 20.58
N SER A 121 -5.79 11.91 21.42
CA SER A 121 -4.37 12.31 21.48
C SER A 121 -3.44 11.18 21.92
N GLU A 122 -3.91 10.21 22.70
CA GLU A 122 -3.12 9.06 23.14
C GLU A 122 -3.00 8.00 22.05
N GLN A 123 -4.00 7.88 21.18
CA GLN A 123 -3.96 7.08 19.97
C GLN A 123 -3.01 7.70 18.93
N ILE A 124 -3.11 9.01 18.68
CA ILE A 124 -2.27 9.67 17.67
C ILE A 124 -0.79 9.55 18.00
N LYS A 125 -0.40 9.68 19.28
CA LYS A 125 0.99 9.50 19.72
C LYS A 125 1.56 8.10 19.45
N LYS A 126 0.71 7.10 19.19
CA LYS A 126 1.11 5.72 18.88
C LYS A 126 1.16 5.44 17.38
N ILE A 127 0.80 6.42 16.54
CA ILE A 127 0.94 6.35 15.09
C ILE A 127 2.26 7.01 14.71
N GLU A 128 3.06 6.31 13.92
CA GLU A 128 4.22 6.90 13.27
C GLU A 128 3.92 7.05 11.78
N ILE A 129 4.15 8.25 11.24
CA ILE A 129 3.93 8.55 9.82
C ILE A 129 5.24 9.01 9.20
N SER A 130 5.67 8.37 8.12
CA SER A 130 6.82 8.80 7.31
C SER A 130 6.42 9.05 5.86
N TYR A 131 7.23 9.86 5.18
CA TYR A 131 6.99 10.29 3.80
C TYR A 131 8.29 10.17 3.00
N HIS A 132 8.25 9.43 1.91
CA HIS A 132 9.37 9.14 1.01
C HIS A 132 9.04 9.66 -0.39
N ALA A 133 9.80 10.65 -0.85
CA ALA A 133 9.65 11.21 -2.19
C ALA A 133 10.60 10.48 -3.15
N PHE A 134 10.09 10.13 -4.32
CA PHE A 134 10.86 9.45 -5.37
C PHE A 134 10.92 10.30 -6.64
N PRO A 135 12.01 10.25 -7.43
CA PRO A 135 13.27 9.60 -7.07
C PRO A 135 13.88 10.26 -5.83
N GLU A 136 14.54 9.47 -4.98
CA GLU A 136 15.12 9.97 -3.74
C GLU A 136 16.20 11.03 -4.08
N GLU A 137 16.17 12.18 -3.40
CA GLU A 137 17.19 13.21 -3.58
C GLU A 137 18.55 12.64 -3.15
N TYR A 138 19.42 12.32 -4.11
CA TYR A 138 20.73 11.69 -3.90
C TYR A 138 21.67 12.45 -2.93
N ASP A 139 21.38 13.71 -2.60
CA ASP A 139 22.26 14.61 -1.83
C ASP A 139 22.01 14.65 -0.31
N LYS A 140 21.11 13.83 0.24
CA LYS A 140 20.95 13.74 1.71
C LYS A 140 21.92 12.69 2.28
N PRO A 141 22.77 13.03 3.28
CA PRO A 141 23.55 12.02 3.97
C PRO A 141 22.58 11.00 4.58
N LYS A 142 22.70 9.75 4.12
CA LYS A 142 21.85 8.64 4.54
C LYS A 142 21.85 8.53 6.07
N LEU A 143 20.72 8.87 6.69
CA LEU A 143 20.45 8.56 8.09
C LEU A 143 20.31 7.03 8.19
N ASP A 144 21.16 6.43 9.03
CA ASP A 144 21.27 5.01 9.41
C ASP A 144 20.55 3.98 8.48
N PRO A 145 21.29 3.17 7.70
CA PRO A 145 20.75 2.30 6.64
C PRO A 145 20.03 1.04 7.12
N SER A 146 19.64 0.93 8.40
CA SER A 146 18.85 -0.18 8.93
C SER A 146 17.55 -0.44 8.13
N TRP A 147 16.89 0.62 7.64
CA TRP A 147 15.68 0.52 6.82
C TRP A 147 15.96 0.23 5.33
N GLU A 148 17.06 0.75 4.76
CA GLU A 148 17.50 0.42 3.39
C GLU A 148 17.89 -1.05 3.26
N PHE A 149 18.53 -1.62 4.28
CA PHE A 149 18.87 -3.04 4.33
C PHE A 149 17.60 -3.90 4.33
N THR A 150 16.59 -3.51 5.12
CA THR A 150 15.31 -4.22 5.17
C THR A 150 14.58 -4.17 3.83
N LEU A 151 14.59 -3.01 3.16
CA LEU A 151 14.02 -2.86 1.82
C LEU A 151 14.78 -3.71 0.79
N ASN A 152 16.08 -3.52 0.61
CA ASN A 152 16.86 -4.22 -0.43
C ASN A 152 16.98 -5.73 -0.22
N SER A 153 17.03 -6.21 1.03
CA SER A 153 17.05 -7.65 1.30
C SER A 153 15.69 -8.31 1.04
N ASP A 154 14.59 -7.67 1.41
CA ASP A 154 13.24 -8.14 1.06
C ASP A 154 12.99 -8.08 -0.46
N TRP A 155 13.47 -7.05 -1.16
CA TRP A 155 13.30 -6.89 -2.61
C TRP A 155 13.97 -8.02 -3.40
N GLN A 156 15.24 -8.34 -3.06
CA GLN A 156 15.96 -9.44 -3.72
C GLN A 156 15.33 -10.79 -3.37
N ALA A 157 15.01 -11.03 -2.10
CA ALA A 157 14.41 -12.29 -1.67
C ALA A 157 13.03 -12.55 -2.29
N ARG A 158 12.19 -11.51 -2.46
CA ARG A 158 10.85 -11.63 -3.07
C ARG A 158 10.88 -11.72 -4.60
N ALA A 159 11.84 -11.05 -5.26
CA ALA A 159 12.05 -11.22 -6.69
C ALA A 159 12.45 -12.67 -7.01
N ASP A 160 13.38 -13.22 -6.23
CA ASP A 160 13.85 -14.60 -6.38
C ASP A 160 12.76 -15.63 -6.04
N TYR A 161 11.89 -15.34 -5.06
CA TYR A 161 10.73 -16.17 -4.74
C TYR A 161 9.66 -16.16 -5.85
N ASN A 162 9.31 -15.01 -6.39
CA ASN A 162 8.30 -14.92 -7.46
C ASN A 162 8.79 -15.50 -8.80
N LEU A 163 10.11 -15.52 -9.05
CA LEU A 163 10.70 -16.23 -10.20
C LEU A 163 10.81 -17.75 -10.00
N SER A 164 10.73 -18.25 -8.77
CA SER A 164 10.84 -19.69 -8.45
C SER A 164 9.50 -20.40 -8.27
N LEU A 165 8.37 -19.67 -8.36
CA LEU A 165 7.06 -20.30 -8.44
C LEU A 165 6.91 -21.01 -9.79
N PRO A 166 6.58 -22.32 -9.83
CA PRO A 166 6.33 -23.00 -11.09
C PRO A 166 5.13 -22.33 -11.76
N ALA A 167 5.29 -21.91 -13.02
CA ALA A 167 4.19 -21.47 -13.85
C ALA A 167 3.10 -22.55 -13.80
N HIS A 168 1.93 -22.19 -13.25
CA HIS A 168 0.81 -23.11 -13.17
C HIS A 168 0.25 -23.28 -14.59
N ASN A 169 0.90 -24.15 -15.36
CA ASN A 169 0.44 -24.61 -16.67
C ASN A 169 -0.78 -25.50 -16.44
N GLY A 170 -1.93 -24.86 -16.20
CA GLY A 170 -3.23 -25.50 -16.33
C GLY A 170 -3.51 -25.75 -17.80
N ASN A 171 -3.10 -26.93 -18.30
CA ASN A 171 -3.55 -27.45 -19.57
C ASN A 171 -5.08 -27.59 -19.54
N VAL A 172 -5.78 -26.75 -20.29
CA VAL A 172 -7.20 -26.90 -20.59
C VAL A 172 -7.37 -28.00 -21.64
N ASN A 173 -7.66 -29.23 -21.20
CA ASN A 173 -8.12 -30.28 -22.09
C ASN A 173 -9.61 -30.07 -22.37
N PHE A 174 -9.93 -29.52 -23.54
CA PHE A 174 -11.27 -29.59 -24.10
C PHE A 174 -11.50 -31.02 -24.62
N VAL A 175 -12.26 -31.81 -23.87
CA VAL A 175 -12.87 -33.04 -24.40
C VAL A 175 -14.15 -32.59 -25.11
N ALA A 176 -14.11 -32.61 -26.44
CA ALA A 176 -15.30 -32.54 -27.27
C ALA A 176 -15.87 -33.95 -27.36
N GLU A 177 -17.10 -34.14 -26.88
CA GLU A 177 -17.90 -35.33 -27.14
C GLU A 177 -19.36 -34.93 -27.38
N PRO A 178 -20.12 -35.76 -28.12
CA PRO A 178 -20.77 -35.40 -29.39
C PRO A 178 -22.20 -34.85 -29.30
#